data_AF-A0AAV4XT02-F1
#
_entry.id   AF-A0AAV4XT02-F1
#
_cell.length_a   1.000
_cell.length_b   1.000
_cell.length_c   1.000
_cell.angle_alpha   90.00
_cell.angle_beta   90.00
_cell.angle_gamma   90.00
#
_symmetry.space_group_name_H-M   'P 1'
#
loop_
_entity.id
_entity.type
_entity.pdbx_description
1 polymer ?
#
loop_
_entity_poly.entity_id
_entity_poly.type
_entity_poly.pdbx_seq_one_letter_code
_entity_poly.pdbx_strand_id
1 'polypeptide(L)'
;MLEKNEFKFFLTGGVGLENTIPNPAPSWLLDKSWDEICRLADFKVFKRLKEEFISHSDNWKHIYDSKEPQNLMFPGKWEDSLTEFQRLLVLRCLRADKIHLQNIDRAHGDEVRRGQSGKGICPSPPFDLPQSYNDSSSTIPLLFVLSPGADPMAALLKFAEDNGFGGDKFGAISLGQGQGPVAETMIKNARRDGTWVALQNCHLAVSWMPQLEKICNEMTPDSTHENFRLWLTSYPSPKFPVSVLQNGVKMTNEPPTGLKQNLLQSFLSTPISDQAFFNGCGDKNEIFQRLMFSLCFFHALIQERKQFGPIGWNIPYGFNESDLRISLQQLQMFVNEYQEVPFEAITYMTGECNYGGRVTDDWDRRCLLTLLADFCNSSIIEEEGYSLSPDGKYTVPETDSYEEILEFIGNLPSSQHPGVFGMHENVDITRELQESRRLLDSILLTEGTGTSKDGGTTDHQLTDVATDILAKLPPNFDMEEASIKYPVNYNESMNTVLVQEMERFNKLLHTIRYSLQQLQAVVKGLVVMSSDLEALAGSLLIDVCPPCGLQFPTHP
;
A
#
# COMPACT_ATOMS: atom_id res chain seq x y z
N MET A 1 -22.96 18.75 10.13
CA MET A 1 -22.52 18.88 8.72
C MET A 1 -21.11 19.40 8.75
N LEU A 2 -20.18 18.71 8.08
CA LEU A 2 -18.78 19.13 8.00
C LEU A 2 -18.67 20.37 7.11
N GLU A 3 -17.93 21.40 7.54
CA GLU A 3 -17.66 22.56 6.67
C GLU A 3 -16.70 22.14 5.54
N LYS A 4 -17.05 22.47 4.28
CA LYS A 4 -16.25 22.08 3.11
C LYS A 4 -14.81 22.58 3.17
N ASN A 5 -14.59 23.76 3.76
CA ASN A 5 -13.24 24.34 3.87
C ASN A 5 -12.40 23.62 4.92
N GLU A 6 -12.99 23.22 6.05
CA GLU A 6 -12.33 22.39 7.06
C GLU A 6 -11.98 21.01 6.50
N PHE A 7 -12.89 20.43 5.70
CA PHE A 7 -12.65 19.15 5.03
C PHE A 7 -11.53 19.23 3.99
N LYS A 8 -11.52 20.25 3.14
CA LYS A 8 -10.40 20.48 2.20
C LYS A 8 -9.07 20.69 2.93
N PHE A 9 -9.09 21.42 4.05
CA PHE A 9 -7.90 21.57 4.88
C PHE A 9 -7.43 20.22 5.43
N PHE A 10 -8.33 19.38 5.94
CA PHE A 10 -8.01 18.02 6.41
C PHE A 10 -7.36 17.14 5.34
N LEU A 11 -7.73 17.29 4.07
CA LEU A 11 -7.13 16.50 2.99
C LEU A 11 -5.76 17.04 2.57
N THR A 12 -5.63 18.36 2.39
CA THR A 12 -4.47 18.98 1.72
C THR A 12 -3.43 19.58 2.67
N GLY A 13 -3.85 20.03 3.85
CA GLY A 13 -2.99 20.80 4.78
C GLY A 13 -3.12 22.30 4.57
N GLY A 14 -3.93 22.69 3.58
CA GLY A 14 -3.94 24.03 3.02
C GLY A 14 -2.77 24.23 2.06
N VAL A 15 -2.94 25.17 1.12
CA VAL A 15 -1.84 25.76 0.35
C VAL A 15 -1.63 27.15 0.95
N GLY A 16 -0.43 27.46 1.42
CA GLY A 16 -0.17 28.75 2.03
C GLY A 16 1.23 29.24 1.71
N LEU A 17 1.34 30.57 1.60
CA LEU A 17 2.61 31.27 1.47
C LEU A 17 3.43 31.11 2.76
N GLU A 18 4.74 31.39 2.67
CA GLU A 18 5.66 31.31 3.80
C GLU A 18 5.12 32.03 5.04
N ASN A 19 5.15 31.31 6.17
CA ASN A 19 4.63 31.83 7.42
C ASN A 19 5.57 32.92 7.96
N THR A 20 4.98 34.03 8.38
CA THR A 20 5.74 35.17 8.91
C THR A 20 6.11 35.00 10.39
N ILE A 21 5.52 34.00 11.07
CA ILE A 21 5.71 33.76 12.50
C ILE A 21 6.70 32.61 12.69
N PRO A 22 7.84 32.85 13.37
CA PRO A 22 8.82 31.79 13.62
C PRO A 22 8.24 30.70 14.51
N ASN A 23 8.70 29.48 14.28
CA ASN A 23 8.31 28.31 15.06
C ASN A 23 8.65 28.53 16.56
N PRO A 24 7.66 28.44 17.48
CA PRO A 24 7.90 28.64 18.91
C PRO A 24 8.68 27.48 19.55
N ALA A 25 8.73 26.31 18.91
CA ALA A 25 9.33 25.11 19.46
C ALA A 25 10.09 24.28 18.40
N PRO A 26 11.18 24.82 17.82
CA PRO A 26 11.95 24.16 16.76
C PRO A 26 12.68 22.89 17.24
N SER A 27 12.71 22.62 18.55
CA SER A 27 13.34 21.43 19.12
C SER A 27 12.55 20.14 18.93
N TRP A 28 11.22 20.23 18.75
CA TRP A 28 10.36 19.06 18.59
C TRP A 28 9.29 19.19 17.50
N LEU A 29 8.87 20.41 17.16
CA LEU A 29 7.88 20.65 16.12
C LEU A 29 8.58 20.97 14.79
N LEU A 30 8.19 20.27 13.72
CA LEU A 30 8.64 20.57 12.36
C LEU A 30 8.04 21.90 11.87
N ASP A 31 8.82 22.68 11.12
CA ASP A 31 8.34 23.96 10.57
C ASP A 31 7.10 23.78 9.69
N LYS A 32 7.04 22.68 8.91
CA LYS A 32 5.85 22.30 8.14
C LYS A 32 4.60 22.16 9.02
N SER A 33 4.70 21.48 10.15
CA SER A 33 3.59 21.30 11.09
C SER A 33 3.17 22.64 11.72
N TRP A 34 4.13 23.51 12.01
CA TRP A 34 3.83 24.86 12.51
C TRP A 34 3.09 25.72 11.48
N ASP A 35 3.48 25.63 10.21
CA ASP A 35 2.81 26.33 9.12
C ASP A 35 1.37 25.84 8.94
N GLU A 36 1.13 24.53 9.07
CA GLU A 36 -0.22 23.96 9.11
C GLU A 36 -1.04 24.49 10.30
N ILE A 37 -0.46 24.59 11.50
CA ILE A 37 -1.16 25.16 12.68
C ILE A 37 -1.52 26.63 12.45
N CYS A 38 -0.62 27.41 11.84
CA CYS A 38 -0.86 28.81 11.55
C CYS A 38 -1.98 28.99 10.51
N ARG A 39 -2.02 28.14 9.47
CA ARG A 39 -3.14 28.09 8.50
C ARG A 39 -4.45 27.65 9.16
N LEU A 40 -4.40 26.72 10.11
CA LEU A 40 -5.57 26.30 10.87
C LEU A 40 -6.14 27.46 11.72
N ALA A 41 -5.28 28.33 12.27
CA ALA A 41 -5.70 29.49 13.06
C ALA A 41 -6.47 30.57 12.28
N ASP A 42 -6.47 30.56 10.95
CA ASP A 42 -7.25 31.49 10.13
C ASP A 42 -8.76 31.15 10.11
N PHE A 43 -9.10 29.89 10.43
CA PHE A 43 -10.49 29.46 10.56
C PHE A 43 -11.14 30.07 11.80
N LYS A 44 -12.44 30.42 11.68
CA LYS A 44 -13.17 31.15 12.74
C LYS A 44 -13.16 30.44 14.10
N VAL A 45 -13.19 29.11 14.08
CA VAL A 45 -13.26 28.24 15.28
C VAL A 45 -11.91 28.19 16.00
N PHE A 46 -10.81 28.21 15.25
CA PHE A 46 -9.45 28.09 15.77
C PHE A 46 -8.77 29.45 16.00
N LYS A 47 -9.55 30.54 16.02
CA LYS A 47 -9.02 31.86 16.35
C LYS A 47 -8.33 31.80 17.71
N ARG A 48 -7.09 32.31 17.77
CA ARG A 48 -6.18 32.32 18.94
C ARG A 48 -5.50 30.98 19.26
N LEU A 49 -5.70 29.92 18.47
CA LEU A 49 -4.94 28.67 18.62
C LEU A 49 -3.42 28.93 18.59
N LYS A 50 -2.96 29.79 17.67
CA LYS A 50 -1.55 30.19 17.59
C LYS A 50 -1.01 30.84 18.88
N GLU A 51 -1.78 31.74 19.49
CA GLU A 51 -1.40 32.47 20.71
C GLU A 51 -1.34 31.51 21.91
N GLU A 52 -2.27 30.57 21.96
CA GLU A 52 -2.33 29.56 23.02
C GLU A 52 -1.23 28.51 22.87
N PHE A 53 -0.91 28.12 21.64
CA PHE A 53 0.18 27.20 21.35
C PHE A 53 1.54 27.77 21.78
N ILE A 54 1.77 29.07 21.51
CA ILE A 54 2.99 29.77 21.94
C ILE A 54 3.05 29.88 23.47
N SER A 55 1.93 30.11 24.16
CA SER A 55 1.90 30.29 25.61
C SER A 55 1.94 28.98 26.40
N HIS A 56 1.45 27.87 25.83
CA HIS A 56 1.33 26.57 26.50
C HIS A 56 2.01 25.44 25.72
N SER A 57 3.20 25.69 25.17
CA SER A 57 3.95 24.73 24.34
C SER A 57 4.18 23.37 25.01
N ASP A 58 4.39 23.36 26.33
CA ASP A 58 4.71 22.14 27.08
C ASP A 58 3.52 21.16 27.15
N ASN A 59 2.29 21.68 27.21
CA ASN A 59 1.08 20.85 27.22
C ASN A 59 0.86 20.19 25.85
N TRP A 60 1.13 20.92 24.77
CA TRP A 60 1.07 20.38 23.41
C TRP A 60 2.19 19.38 23.15
N LYS A 61 3.36 19.58 23.76
CA LYS A 61 4.47 18.62 23.72
C LYS A 61 4.09 17.28 24.35
N HIS A 62 3.36 17.29 25.47
CA HIS A 62 2.86 16.05 26.08
C HIS A 62 1.94 15.26 25.13
N ILE A 63 1.13 15.94 24.32
CA ILE A 63 0.30 15.30 23.30
C ILE A 63 1.19 14.77 22.17
N TYR A 64 2.15 15.56 21.70
CA TYR A 64 3.08 15.19 20.63
C TYR A 64 3.92 13.94 20.96
N ASP A 65 4.46 13.88 22.19
CA ASP A 65 5.32 12.79 22.67
C ASP A 65 4.54 11.49 23.00
N SER A 66 3.21 11.54 23.06
CA SER A 66 2.38 10.38 23.38
C SER A 66 2.36 9.34 22.25
N LYS A 67 2.29 8.06 22.63
CA LYS A 67 2.06 6.95 21.67
C LYS A 67 0.61 6.92 21.17
N GLU A 68 -0.34 7.36 21.99
CA GLU A 68 -1.77 7.43 21.66
C GLU A 68 -2.31 8.85 21.94
N PRO A 69 -1.94 9.85 21.12
CA PRO A 69 -2.38 11.24 21.30
C PRO A 69 -3.90 11.42 21.21
N GLN A 70 -4.60 10.53 20.50
CA GLN A 70 -6.06 10.54 20.34
C GLN A 70 -6.83 10.31 21.66
N ASN A 71 -6.20 9.63 22.63
CA ASN A 71 -6.81 9.34 23.93
C ASN A 71 -6.56 10.45 24.97
N LEU A 72 -5.74 11.45 24.62
CA LEU A 72 -5.38 12.53 25.54
C LEU A 72 -6.34 13.71 25.43
N MET A 73 -6.58 14.33 26.58
CA MET A 73 -7.38 15.55 26.69
C MET A 73 -6.57 16.73 26.14
N PHE A 74 -7.22 17.57 25.35
CA PHE A 74 -6.63 18.78 24.81
C PHE A 74 -6.53 19.86 25.90
N PRO A 75 -5.48 20.70 25.87
CA PRO A 75 -5.30 21.71 26.90
C PRO A 75 -6.41 22.77 26.85
N GLY A 76 -6.82 23.23 28.03
CA GLY A 76 -7.63 24.43 28.18
C GLY A 76 -9.03 24.30 27.60
N LYS A 77 -9.44 25.28 26.80
CA LYS A 77 -10.81 25.40 26.27
C LYS A 77 -11.07 24.53 25.05
N TRP A 78 -10.04 23.93 24.47
CA TRP A 78 -10.12 23.17 23.22
C TRP A 78 -10.79 21.81 23.41
N GLU A 79 -10.82 21.28 24.63
CA GLU A 79 -11.54 20.04 24.91
C GLU A 79 -13.06 20.22 24.76
N ASP A 80 -13.62 21.27 25.36
CA ASP A 80 -15.08 21.49 25.39
C ASP A 80 -15.61 22.24 24.15
N SER A 81 -14.74 22.93 23.41
CA SER A 81 -15.15 23.79 22.29
C SER A 81 -15.05 23.14 20.91
N LEU A 82 -14.24 22.09 20.76
CA LEU A 82 -13.99 21.45 19.47
C LEU A 82 -14.88 20.23 19.26
N THR A 83 -15.39 20.09 18.04
CA THR A 83 -16.01 18.84 17.57
C THR A 83 -14.96 17.76 17.35
N GLU A 84 -15.36 16.48 17.30
CA GLU A 84 -14.44 15.35 17.04
C GLU A 84 -13.66 15.53 15.73
N PHE A 85 -14.32 16.00 14.67
CA PHE A 85 -13.65 16.31 13.40
C PHE A 85 -12.62 17.45 13.54
N GLN A 86 -12.95 18.49 14.30
CA GLN A 86 -12.02 19.60 14.55
C GLN A 86 -10.83 19.18 15.41
N ARG A 87 -11.00 18.22 16.33
CA ARG A 87 -9.89 17.59 17.06
C ARG A 87 -8.96 16.83 16.11
N LEU A 88 -9.51 16.14 15.11
CA LEU A 88 -8.72 15.48 14.07
C LEU A 88 -7.90 16.48 13.24
N LEU A 89 -8.41 17.69 12.97
CA LEU A 89 -7.63 18.74 12.29
C LEU A 89 -6.39 19.16 13.08
N VAL A 90 -6.53 19.35 14.40
CA VAL A 90 -5.40 19.70 15.28
C VAL A 90 -4.43 18.53 15.39
N LEU A 91 -4.95 17.31 15.59
CA LEU A 91 -4.14 16.10 15.66
C LEU A 91 -3.36 15.88 14.38
N ARG A 92 -3.96 16.18 13.22
CA ARG A 92 -3.30 16.10 11.93
C ARG A 92 -2.07 16.99 11.82
N CYS A 93 -2.15 18.22 12.32
CA CYS A 93 -1.02 19.14 12.28
C CYS A 93 0.14 18.67 13.18
N LEU A 94 -0.17 18.04 14.32
CA LEU A 94 0.81 17.60 15.33
C LEU A 94 1.38 16.21 15.05
N ARG A 95 0.52 15.23 14.75
CA ARG A 95 0.80 13.80 14.62
C ARG A 95 0.01 13.24 13.43
N ALA A 96 0.47 13.57 12.23
CA ALA A 96 -0.14 13.13 10.98
C ALA A 96 -0.14 11.60 10.79
N ASP A 97 0.75 10.89 11.48
CA ASP A 97 0.82 9.42 11.54
C ASP A 97 -0.41 8.80 12.24
N LYS A 98 -1.01 9.49 13.20
CA LYS A 98 -2.14 8.94 13.97
C LYS A 98 -3.49 9.13 13.28
N ILE A 99 -3.52 9.57 12.03
CA ILE A 99 -4.73 9.72 11.19
C ILE A 99 -4.95 8.47 10.32
N HIS A 100 -4.80 7.27 10.87
CA HIS A 100 -5.13 6.03 10.16
C HIS A 100 -6.52 5.54 10.61
N LEU A 101 -7.14 4.69 9.78
CA LEU A 101 -8.55 4.30 9.88
C LEU A 101 -8.98 3.85 11.29
N GLN A 102 -8.13 3.12 12.03
CA GLN A 102 -8.45 2.65 13.38
C GLN A 102 -8.69 3.78 14.40
N ASN A 103 -8.03 4.94 14.25
CA ASN A 103 -8.23 6.08 15.14
C ASN A 103 -9.44 6.92 14.73
N ILE A 104 -9.74 6.98 13.43
CA ILE A 104 -10.99 7.58 12.90
C ILE A 104 -12.19 6.73 13.36
N ASP A 105 -12.06 5.41 13.33
CA ASP A 105 -13.08 4.46 13.80
C ASP A 105 -13.29 4.53 15.32
N ARG A 106 -12.23 4.78 16.10
CA ARG A 106 -12.36 5.03 17.55
C ARG A 106 -13.04 6.35 17.84
N ALA A 107 -12.72 7.41 17.08
CA ALA A 107 -13.42 8.70 17.20
C ALA A 107 -14.92 8.55 16.85
N HIS A 108 -15.24 7.92 15.72
CA HIS A 108 -16.63 7.65 15.34
C HIS A 108 -17.32 6.60 16.22
N GLY A 109 -16.58 5.67 16.82
CA GLY A 109 -17.11 4.64 17.71
C GLY A 109 -17.79 5.22 18.95
N ASP A 110 -17.30 6.34 19.45
CA ASP A 110 -17.90 7.08 20.57
C ASP A 110 -19.14 7.90 20.17
N GLU A 111 -19.23 8.34 18.91
CA GLU A 111 -20.41 9.03 18.34
C GLU A 111 -21.52 8.01 18.00
N VAL A 112 -21.16 6.87 17.41
CA VAL A 112 -22.04 5.75 17.06
C VAL A 112 -22.60 5.06 18.31
N ARG A 113 -21.81 4.95 19.40
CA ARG A 113 -22.32 4.50 20.71
C ARG A 113 -23.38 5.44 21.30
N ARG A 114 -23.36 6.73 20.93
CA ARG A 114 -24.18 7.77 21.55
C ARG A 114 -25.44 8.18 20.78
N GLY A 115 -25.68 7.75 19.53
CA GLY A 115 -26.93 8.20 18.90
C GLY A 115 -27.45 7.65 17.58
N GLN A 116 -26.68 6.99 16.71
CA GLN A 116 -27.18 6.59 15.39
C GLN A 116 -26.63 5.23 14.96
N SER A 117 -27.55 4.35 14.52
CA SER A 117 -27.29 3.02 13.99
C SER A 117 -26.11 3.00 13.01
N GLY A 118 -24.95 2.59 13.49
CA GLY A 118 -23.81 2.19 12.68
C GLY A 118 -23.23 0.95 13.32
N LYS A 119 -23.21 -0.17 12.60
CA LYS A 119 -22.25 -1.22 12.96
C LYS A 119 -20.87 -0.55 12.83
N GLY A 120 -20.01 -0.65 13.85
CA GLY A 120 -18.61 -0.23 13.70
C GLY A 120 -18.03 -0.82 12.41
N ILE A 121 -17.10 -0.11 11.77
CA ILE A 121 -16.46 -0.56 10.54
C ILE A 121 -15.94 -1.97 10.80
N CYS A 122 -16.63 -2.94 10.20
CA CYS A 122 -16.45 -4.35 10.47
C CYS A 122 -15.03 -4.72 10.01
N PRO A 123 -14.29 -5.59 10.73
CA PRO A 123 -13.14 -6.23 10.11
C PRO A 123 -13.59 -6.81 8.77
N SER A 124 -12.80 -6.58 7.72
CA SER A 124 -13.10 -7.06 6.37
C SER A 124 -13.60 -8.50 6.46
N PRO A 125 -14.80 -8.82 5.95
CA PRO A 125 -15.30 -10.19 6.02
C PRO A 125 -14.29 -11.11 5.31
N PRO A 126 -14.10 -12.35 5.79
CA PRO A 126 -13.25 -13.31 5.11
C PRO A 126 -13.70 -13.47 3.66
N PHE A 127 -12.76 -13.71 2.76
CA PHE A 127 -13.04 -13.90 1.34
C PHE A 127 -14.04 -15.04 1.14
N ASP A 128 -15.24 -14.72 0.64
CA ASP A 128 -16.33 -15.66 0.41
C ASP A 128 -16.69 -15.69 -1.09
N LEU A 129 -16.14 -16.72 -1.76
CA LEU A 129 -16.42 -17.00 -3.16
C LEU A 129 -17.89 -17.40 -3.41
N PRO A 130 -18.52 -18.29 -2.60
CA PRO A 130 -19.95 -18.56 -2.69
C PRO A 130 -20.85 -17.33 -2.64
N GLN A 131 -20.62 -16.40 -1.70
CA GLN A 131 -21.43 -15.19 -1.59
C GLN A 131 -21.33 -14.34 -2.87
N SER A 132 -20.11 -14.13 -3.35
CA SER A 132 -19.85 -13.35 -4.56
C SER A 132 -20.43 -13.99 -5.82
N TYR A 133 -20.46 -15.32 -5.87
CA TYR A 133 -21.13 -16.07 -6.93
C TYR A 133 -22.64 -15.85 -6.91
N ASN A 134 -23.27 -15.81 -5.73
CA ASN A 134 -24.70 -15.57 -5.59
C ASN A 134 -25.11 -14.14 -6.02
N ASP A 135 -24.22 -13.16 -5.83
CA ASP A 135 -24.43 -11.78 -6.28
C ASP A 135 -24.22 -11.63 -7.81
N SER A 136 -23.71 -12.66 -8.49
CA SER A 136 -23.45 -12.66 -9.93
C SER A 136 -24.61 -13.23 -10.76
N SER A 137 -24.65 -12.85 -12.03
CA SER A 137 -25.61 -13.36 -13.01
C SER A 137 -24.89 -13.80 -14.30
N SER A 138 -25.62 -14.33 -15.28
CA SER A 138 -25.05 -14.70 -16.58
C SER A 138 -24.59 -13.50 -17.42
N THR A 139 -25.02 -12.29 -17.08
CA THR A 139 -24.63 -11.04 -17.76
C THR A 139 -23.61 -10.22 -17.00
N ILE A 140 -23.44 -10.50 -15.70
CA ILE A 140 -22.53 -9.77 -14.82
C ILE A 140 -21.25 -10.60 -14.65
N PRO A 141 -20.11 -10.17 -15.21
CA PRO A 141 -18.85 -10.88 -15.03
C PRO A 141 -18.33 -10.75 -13.59
N LEU A 142 -17.60 -11.77 -13.14
CA LEU A 142 -16.87 -11.76 -11.88
C LEU A 142 -15.39 -11.42 -12.14
N LEU A 143 -14.86 -10.43 -11.44
CA LEU A 143 -13.49 -9.96 -11.59
C LEU A 143 -12.70 -10.12 -10.30
N PHE A 144 -11.69 -10.98 -10.35
CA PHE A 144 -10.61 -11.04 -9.38
C PHE A 144 -9.59 -9.93 -9.66
N VAL A 145 -9.54 -8.97 -8.75
CA VAL A 145 -8.46 -8.00 -8.66
C VAL A 145 -7.34 -8.65 -7.86
N LEU A 146 -6.27 -9.02 -8.55
CA LEU A 146 -5.16 -9.75 -7.97
C LEU A 146 -4.23 -8.83 -7.19
N SER A 147 -3.85 -9.26 -5.99
CA SER A 147 -2.71 -8.72 -5.26
C SER A 147 -1.43 -9.50 -5.61
N PRO A 148 -0.24 -8.87 -5.62
CA PRO A 148 1.00 -9.57 -5.96
C PRO A 148 1.21 -10.79 -5.07
N GLY A 149 1.21 -11.98 -5.68
CA GLY A 149 1.43 -13.26 -5.01
C GLY A 149 0.18 -14.05 -4.62
N ALA A 150 -1.02 -13.50 -4.82
CA ALA A 150 -2.27 -14.21 -4.66
C ALA A 150 -2.75 -14.78 -6.01
N ASP A 151 -3.05 -16.09 -6.06
CA ASP A 151 -3.67 -16.74 -7.22
C ASP A 151 -4.99 -17.42 -6.82
N PRO A 152 -6.16 -16.93 -7.27
CA PRO A 152 -7.45 -17.50 -6.94
C PRO A 152 -7.80 -18.74 -7.78
N MET A 153 -6.99 -19.11 -8.79
CA MET A 153 -7.36 -20.17 -9.74
C MET A 153 -7.57 -21.53 -9.07
N ALA A 154 -6.73 -21.90 -8.10
CA ALA A 154 -6.89 -23.17 -7.39
C ALA A 154 -8.21 -23.22 -6.58
N ALA A 155 -8.55 -22.12 -5.91
CA ALA A 155 -9.81 -21.99 -5.18
C ALA A 155 -11.01 -21.99 -6.13
N LEU A 156 -10.91 -21.32 -7.27
CA LEU A 156 -11.94 -21.27 -8.31
C LEU A 156 -12.21 -22.65 -8.93
N LEU A 157 -11.16 -23.41 -9.23
CA LEU A 157 -11.28 -24.77 -9.77
C LEU A 157 -12.01 -25.69 -8.80
N LYS A 158 -11.59 -25.69 -7.53
CA LYS A 158 -12.26 -26.45 -6.47
C LYS A 158 -13.72 -26.05 -6.32
N PHE A 159 -14.01 -24.75 -6.33
CA PHE A 159 -15.39 -24.25 -6.28
C PHE A 159 -16.22 -24.65 -7.51
N ALA A 160 -15.64 -24.67 -8.71
CA ALA A 160 -16.32 -25.14 -9.91
C ALA A 160 -16.63 -26.64 -9.83
N GLU A 161 -15.71 -27.45 -9.31
CA GLU A 161 -15.94 -28.88 -9.04
C GLU A 161 -17.07 -29.10 -8.03
N ASP A 162 -17.05 -28.38 -6.89
CA ASP A 162 -18.06 -28.47 -5.84
C ASP A 162 -19.47 -28.10 -6.34
N ASN A 163 -19.58 -27.18 -7.32
CA ASN A 163 -20.84 -26.78 -7.95
C ASN A 163 -21.24 -27.63 -9.18
N GLY A 164 -20.47 -28.67 -9.52
CA GLY A 164 -20.77 -29.56 -10.66
C GLY A 164 -20.46 -28.97 -12.05
N PHE A 165 -19.66 -27.90 -12.10
CA PHE A 165 -19.14 -27.27 -13.31
C PHE A 165 -17.67 -27.62 -13.58
N GLY A 166 -17.07 -28.53 -12.82
CA GLY A 166 -15.70 -29.03 -13.06
C GLY A 166 -15.52 -29.81 -14.36
N GLY A 167 -14.27 -30.07 -14.74
CA GLY A 167 -13.90 -30.81 -15.94
C GLY A 167 -14.22 -30.05 -17.23
N ASP A 168 -14.87 -30.71 -18.19
CA ASP A 168 -15.15 -30.16 -19.54
C ASP A 168 -16.11 -28.95 -19.55
N LYS A 169 -16.78 -28.67 -18.42
CA LYS A 169 -17.69 -27.52 -18.25
C LYS A 169 -17.00 -26.26 -17.70
N PHE A 170 -15.73 -26.35 -17.35
CA PHE A 170 -14.92 -25.22 -16.93
C PHE A 170 -13.76 -25.04 -17.91
N GLY A 171 -13.77 -23.93 -18.62
CA GLY A 171 -12.69 -23.57 -19.50
C GLY A 171 -11.85 -22.43 -18.93
N ALA A 172 -10.55 -22.61 -18.79
CA ALA A 172 -9.62 -21.54 -18.44
C ALA A 172 -8.68 -21.20 -19.60
N ILE A 173 -8.42 -19.92 -19.81
CA ILE A 173 -7.44 -19.42 -20.78
C ILE A 173 -6.65 -18.27 -20.19
N SER A 174 -5.32 -18.34 -20.28
CA SER A 174 -4.44 -17.24 -19.90
C SER A 174 -4.27 -16.29 -21.08
N LEU A 175 -4.70 -15.04 -20.91
CA LEU A 175 -4.62 -14.03 -21.95
C LEU A 175 -3.19 -13.54 -22.11
N GLY A 176 -2.58 -13.92 -23.23
CA GLY A 176 -1.29 -13.42 -23.70
C GLY A 176 -1.38 -12.90 -25.13
N GLN A 177 -0.23 -12.67 -25.76
CA GLN A 177 -0.17 -12.23 -27.15
C GLN A 177 -0.84 -13.25 -28.07
N GLY A 178 -1.87 -12.82 -28.80
CA GLY A 178 -2.59 -13.65 -29.79
C GLY A 178 -3.72 -14.54 -29.24
N GLN A 179 -3.99 -14.54 -27.93
CA GLN A 179 -5.03 -15.41 -27.33
C GLN A 179 -6.46 -14.83 -27.37
N GLY A 180 -6.62 -13.55 -27.73
CA GLY A 180 -7.92 -12.87 -27.77
C GLY A 180 -8.99 -13.56 -28.63
N PRO A 181 -8.71 -13.96 -29.88
CA PRO A 181 -9.70 -14.64 -30.74
C PRO A 181 -10.14 -16.01 -30.20
N VAL A 182 -9.24 -16.72 -29.51
CA VAL A 182 -9.54 -18.01 -28.87
C VAL A 182 -10.50 -17.79 -27.70
N ALA A 183 -10.21 -16.78 -26.86
CA ALA A 183 -11.09 -16.38 -25.76
C ALA A 183 -12.49 -15.97 -26.26
N GLU A 184 -12.58 -15.22 -27.37
CA GLU A 184 -13.87 -14.84 -27.96
C GLU A 184 -14.69 -16.05 -28.42
N THR A 185 -14.04 -17.02 -29.08
CA THR A 185 -14.71 -18.25 -29.53
C THR A 185 -15.20 -19.08 -28.35
N MET A 186 -14.36 -19.17 -27.31
CA MET A 186 -14.66 -19.88 -26.07
C MET A 186 -15.83 -19.27 -25.32
N ILE A 187 -15.89 -17.94 -25.20
CA ILE A 187 -17.03 -17.23 -24.60
C ILE A 187 -18.29 -17.46 -25.42
N LYS A 188 -18.23 -17.39 -26.75
CA LYS A 188 -19.40 -17.63 -27.62
C LYS A 188 -19.97 -19.04 -27.45
N ASN A 189 -19.11 -20.06 -27.36
CA ASN A 189 -19.55 -21.44 -27.12
C ASN A 189 -20.13 -21.57 -25.70
N ALA A 190 -19.45 -21.05 -24.69
CA ALA A 190 -19.90 -21.12 -23.31
C ALA A 190 -21.22 -20.40 -23.06
N ARG A 191 -21.49 -19.28 -23.75
CA ARG A 191 -22.79 -18.59 -23.70
C ARG A 191 -23.94 -19.45 -24.20
N ARG A 192 -23.70 -20.35 -25.16
CA ARG A 192 -24.70 -21.28 -25.71
C ARG A 192 -24.86 -22.53 -24.85
N ASP A 193 -23.75 -23.07 -24.36
CA ASP A 193 -23.72 -24.35 -23.65
C ASP A 193 -23.96 -24.19 -22.14
N GLY A 194 -23.88 -22.96 -21.61
CA GLY A 194 -24.07 -22.67 -20.18
C GLY A 194 -22.89 -23.09 -19.31
N THR A 195 -21.67 -23.06 -19.86
CA THR A 195 -20.43 -23.43 -19.17
C THR A 195 -19.71 -22.21 -18.59
N TRP A 196 -18.68 -22.45 -17.78
CA TRP A 196 -17.91 -21.38 -17.14
C TRP A 196 -16.62 -21.11 -17.91
N VAL A 197 -16.27 -19.84 -18.04
CA VAL A 197 -15.02 -19.41 -18.67
C VAL A 197 -14.23 -18.54 -17.72
N ALA A 198 -12.95 -18.87 -17.50
CA ALA A 198 -12.00 -18.07 -16.74
C ALA A 198 -10.92 -17.49 -17.66
N LEU A 199 -10.90 -16.17 -17.78
CA LEU A 199 -9.84 -15.43 -18.48
C LEU A 199 -8.81 -14.97 -17.46
N GLN A 200 -7.60 -15.51 -17.52
CA GLN A 200 -6.52 -15.12 -16.62
C GLN A 200 -5.67 -14.00 -17.22
N ASN A 201 -5.08 -13.18 -16.34
CA ASN A 201 -4.09 -12.16 -16.71
C ASN A 201 -4.58 -11.12 -17.74
N CYS A 202 -5.83 -10.67 -17.61
CA CYS A 202 -6.44 -9.72 -18.54
C CYS A 202 -5.62 -8.44 -18.76
N HIS A 203 -4.93 -7.94 -17.72
CA HIS A 203 -4.02 -6.79 -17.78
C HIS A 203 -2.90 -6.92 -18.82
N LEU A 204 -2.50 -8.14 -19.22
CA LEU A 204 -1.48 -8.36 -20.24
C LEU A 204 -2.02 -8.17 -21.67
N ALA A 205 -3.33 -8.38 -21.88
CA ALA A 205 -3.96 -8.32 -23.19
C ALA A 205 -4.60 -6.95 -23.48
N VAL A 206 -3.82 -5.89 -23.33
CA VAL A 206 -4.26 -4.48 -23.49
C VAL A 206 -4.99 -4.23 -24.81
N SER A 207 -4.50 -4.76 -25.92
CA SER A 207 -5.09 -4.53 -27.26
C SER A 207 -6.47 -5.18 -27.44
N TRP A 208 -6.84 -6.14 -26.60
CA TRP A 208 -8.10 -6.89 -26.70
C TRP A 208 -9.15 -6.41 -25.69
N MET A 209 -8.78 -5.57 -24.73
CA MET A 209 -9.70 -5.02 -23.72
C MET A 209 -10.94 -4.32 -24.30
N PRO A 210 -10.87 -3.53 -25.40
CA PRO A 210 -12.06 -2.92 -25.99
C PRO A 210 -13.05 -3.96 -26.56
N GLN A 211 -12.55 -5.10 -27.02
CA GLN A 211 -13.35 -6.20 -27.55
C GLN A 211 -14.01 -6.96 -26.41
N LEU A 212 -13.29 -7.17 -25.29
CA LEU A 212 -13.89 -7.73 -24.07
C LEU A 212 -15.04 -6.84 -23.56
N GLU A 213 -14.85 -5.52 -23.54
CA GLU A 213 -15.90 -4.55 -23.20
C GLU A 213 -17.12 -4.68 -24.11
N LYS A 214 -16.89 -4.78 -25.43
CA LYS A 214 -17.97 -4.99 -26.40
C LYS A 214 -18.72 -6.30 -26.13
N ILE A 215 -18.00 -7.41 -25.90
CA ILE A 215 -18.61 -8.71 -25.60
C ILE A 215 -19.48 -8.62 -24.35
N CYS A 216 -18.98 -7.98 -23.28
CA CYS A 216 -19.73 -7.79 -22.04
C CYS A 216 -21.00 -6.95 -22.21
N ASN A 217 -20.94 -5.88 -23.01
CA ASN A 217 -22.11 -5.04 -23.28
C ASN A 217 -23.15 -5.72 -24.17
N GLU A 218 -22.75 -6.70 -24.99
CA GLU A 218 -23.65 -7.51 -25.82
C GLU A 218 -24.29 -8.70 -25.07
N MET A 219 -23.93 -8.93 -23.80
CA MET A 219 -24.54 -9.98 -22.98
C MET A 219 -25.89 -9.52 -22.45
N THR A 220 -26.97 -10.06 -23.02
CA THR A 220 -28.34 -9.89 -22.54
C THR A 220 -28.89 -11.20 -21.99
N PRO A 221 -29.89 -11.17 -21.09
CA PRO A 221 -30.53 -12.37 -20.55
C PRO A 221 -31.12 -13.26 -21.66
N ASP A 222 -31.66 -12.66 -22.73
CA ASP A 222 -32.26 -13.40 -23.85
C ASP A 222 -31.23 -14.12 -24.74
N SER A 223 -29.98 -13.65 -24.74
CA SER A 223 -28.91 -14.16 -25.62
C SER A 223 -27.93 -15.08 -24.91
N THR A 224 -28.09 -15.31 -23.61
CA THR A 224 -27.08 -15.94 -22.76
C THR A 224 -27.72 -16.97 -21.84
N HIS A 225 -27.16 -18.17 -21.79
CA HIS A 225 -27.65 -19.24 -20.92
C HIS A 225 -27.56 -18.84 -19.43
N GLU A 226 -28.55 -19.21 -18.62
CA GLU A 226 -28.65 -18.82 -17.19
C GLU A 226 -27.46 -19.27 -16.34
N ASN A 227 -26.94 -20.47 -16.62
CA ASN A 227 -25.78 -21.06 -15.92
C ASN A 227 -24.41 -20.54 -16.39
N PHE A 228 -24.34 -19.76 -17.47
CA PHE A 228 -23.07 -19.22 -17.95
C PHE A 228 -22.47 -18.27 -16.92
N ARG A 229 -21.15 -18.35 -16.71
CA ARG A 229 -20.40 -17.39 -15.87
C ARG A 229 -19.06 -17.06 -16.51
N LEU A 230 -18.73 -15.77 -16.48
CA LEU A 230 -17.46 -15.24 -16.94
C LEU A 230 -16.63 -14.78 -15.75
N TRP A 231 -15.50 -15.44 -15.54
CA TRP A 231 -14.51 -15.12 -14.53
C TRP A 231 -13.32 -14.43 -15.18
N LEU A 232 -12.86 -13.34 -14.58
CA LEU A 232 -11.76 -12.53 -15.06
C LEU A 232 -10.73 -12.40 -13.94
N THR A 233 -9.44 -12.55 -14.25
CA THR A 233 -8.37 -12.21 -13.30
C THR A 233 -7.47 -11.13 -13.87
N SER A 234 -7.17 -10.11 -13.08
CA SER A 234 -6.34 -8.98 -13.52
C SER A 234 -5.65 -8.29 -12.35
N TYR A 235 -4.41 -7.86 -12.55
CA TYR A 235 -3.86 -6.78 -11.74
C TYR A 235 -4.57 -5.47 -12.04
N PRO A 236 -4.62 -4.52 -11.07
CA PRO A 236 -5.08 -3.17 -11.32
C PRO A 236 -4.31 -2.54 -12.50
N SER A 237 -5.04 -2.07 -13.51
CA SER A 237 -4.45 -1.45 -14.70
C SER A 237 -5.33 -0.31 -15.19
N PRO A 238 -4.75 0.87 -15.51
CA PRO A 238 -5.53 2.00 -16.03
C PRO A 238 -6.12 1.73 -17.41
N LYS A 239 -5.66 0.67 -18.09
CA LYS A 239 -6.13 0.27 -19.43
C LYS A 239 -7.27 -0.74 -19.39
N PHE A 240 -7.65 -1.21 -18.20
CA PHE A 240 -8.76 -2.14 -18.05
C PHE A 240 -10.11 -1.41 -18.27
N PRO A 241 -11.09 -1.99 -18.98
CA PRO A 241 -12.31 -1.28 -19.34
C PRO A 241 -13.14 -0.85 -18.12
N VAL A 242 -13.49 0.43 -18.08
CA VAL A 242 -14.25 1.03 -16.97
C VAL A 242 -15.67 0.46 -16.89
N SER A 243 -16.31 0.16 -18.02
CA SER A 243 -17.67 -0.40 -18.03
C SER A 243 -17.73 -1.80 -17.42
N VAL A 244 -16.76 -2.67 -17.74
CA VAL A 244 -16.64 -4.02 -17.18
C VAL A 244 -16.34 -3.93 -15.68
N LEU A 245 -15.48 -2.98 -15.29
CA LEU A 245 -15.27 -2.66 -13.88
C LEU A 245 -16.55 -2.17 -13.23
N GLN A 246 -17.29 -1.21 -13.76
CA GLN A 246 -18.49 -0.68 -13.11
C GLN A 246 -19.58 -1.74 -12.94
N ASN A 247 -19.83 -2.54 -13.99
CA ASN A 247 -20.92 -3.52 -14.02
C ASN A 247 -20.58 -4.85 -13.34
N GLY A 248 -19.30 -5.27 -13.32
CA GLY A 248 -18.89 -6.56 -12.78
C GLY A 248 -18.92 -6.66 -11.26
N VAL A 249 -18.97 -7.88 -10.73
CA VAL A 249 -18.71 -8.16 -9.31
C VAL A 249 -17.21 -8.17 -9.09
N LYS A 250 -16.70 -7.30 -8.22
CA LYS A 250 -15.26 -7.17 -7.93
C LYS A 250 -14.94 -7.89 -6.64
N MET A 251 -13.88 -8.67 -6.67
CA MET A 251 -13.39 -9.43 -5.53
C MET A 251 -11.88 -9.26 -5.46
N THR A 252 -11.39 -8.90 -4.29
CA THR A 252 -9.96 -8.83 -3.98
C THR A 252 -9.60 -10.06 -3.15
N ASN A 253 -8.58 -10.80 -3.60
CA ASN A 253 -7.97 -11.85 -2.78
C ASN A 253 -6.65 -11.28 -2.23
N GLU A 254 -6.74 -10.66 -1.06
CA GLU A 254 -5.59 -10.09 -0.38
C GLU A 254 -5.03 -11.13 0.60
N PRO A 255 -3.69 -11.27 0.71
CA PRO A 255 -3.11 -12.04 1.79
C PRO A 255 -3.55 -11.43 3.13
N PRO A 256 -3.76 -12.27 4.16
CA PRO A 256 -4.28 -11.79 5.42
C PRO A 256 -3.27 -10.86 6.07
N THR A 257 -3.76 -9.79 6.70
CA THR A 257 -2.88 -8.79 7.32
C THR A 257 -2.62 -9.15 8.77
N GLY A 258 -1.35 -9.21 9.12
CA GLY A 258 -0.85 -9.46 10.46
C GLY A 258 -0.28 -10.87 10.64
N LEU A 259 0.80 -10.97 11.43
CA LEU A 259 1.47 -12.21 11.77
C LEU A 259 0.52 -13.33 12.19
N LYS A 260 -0.44 -13.03 13.06
CA LYS A 260 -1.42 -14.01 13.54
C LYS A 260 -2.25 -14.62 12.41
N GLN A 261 -2.79 -13.79 11.53
CA GLN A 261 -3.66 -14.28 10.46
C GLN A 261 -2.86 -15.01 9.38
N ASN A 262 -1.66 -14.53 9.03
CA ASN A 262 -0.73 -15.23 8.12
C ASN A 262 -0.34 -16.61 8.66
N LEU A 263 -0.05 -16.72 9.96
CA LEU A 263 0.23 -18.00 10.61
C LEU A 263 -0.99 -18.92 10.55
N LEU A 264 -2.17 -18.45 10.96
CA LEU A 264 -3.39 -19.25 10.89
C LEU A 264 -3.65 -19.77 9.47
N GLN A 265 -3.51 -18.90 8.46
CA GLN A 265 -3.67 -19.30 7.07
C GLN A 265 -2.64 -20.35 6.65
N SER A 266 -1.37 -20.17 7.03
CA SER A 266 -0.31 -21.14 6.73
C SER A 266 -0.64 -22.52 7.29
N PHE A 267 -1.12 -22.61 8.54
CA PHE A 267 -1.50 -23.87 9.18
C PHE A 267 -2.77 -24.50 8.59
N LEU A 268 -3.75 -23.68 8.19
CA LEU A 268 -4.98 -24.15 7.54
C LEU A 268 -4.76 -24.57 6.07
N SER A 269 -3.65 -24.15 5.46
CA SER A 269 -3.31 -24.48 4.08
C SER A 269 -2.64 -25.85 3.95
N THR A 270 -2.80 -26.48 2.78
CA THR A 270 -2.02 -27.68 2.44
C THR A 270 -0.57 -27.31 2.20
N PRO A 271 0.43 -28.03 2.75
CA PRO A 271 0.31 -29.41 3.22
C PRO A 271 0.10 -29.57 4.74
N ILE A 272 0.18 -28.50 5.53
CA ILE A 272 0.15 -28.58 7.01
C ILE A 272 -1.20 -29.08 7.53
N SER A 273 -2.29 -28.69 6.87
CA SER A 273 -3.64 -29.14 7.22
C SER A 273 -3.84 -30.67 7.12
N ASP A 274 -2.98 -31.36 6.36
CA ASP A 274 -3.04 -32.81 6.21
C ASP A 274 -2.33 -33.48 7.40
N GLN A 275 -3.10 -34.22 8.20
CA GLN A 275 -2.57 -34.97 9.34
C GLN A 275 -1.47 -35.97 8.94
N ALA A 276 -1.50 -36.49 7.72
CA ALA A 276 -0.45 -37.39 7.23
C ALA A 276 0.88 -36.66 7.02
N PHE A 277 0.85 -35.41 6.57
CA PHE A 277 2.04 -34.58 6.42
C PHE A 277 2.52 -34.09 7.80
N PHE A 278 1.61 -33.62 8.64
CA PHE A 278 1.91 -33.10 9.98
C PHE A 278 2.56 -34.14 10.91
N ASN A 279 2.23 -35.42 10.73
CA ASN A 279 2.83 -36.54 11.47
C ASN A 279 3.80 -37.40 10.63
N GLY A 280 4.26 -36.86 9.49
CA GLY A 280 5.01 -37.63 8.49
C GLY A 280 6.46 -37.97 8.87
N CYS A 281 6.95 -37.53 10.03
CA CYS A 281 8.36 -37.62 10.42
C CYS A 281 8.69 -38.64 11.52
N GLY A 282 7.73 -39.51 11.91
CA GLY A 282 7.95 -40.61 12.85
C GLY A 282 8.62 -40.15 14.15
N ASP A 283 9.80 -40.70 14.47
CA ASP A 283 10.55 -40.39 15.70
C ASP A 283 11.09 -38.95 15.77
N LYS A 284 11.13 -38.22 14.65
CA LYS A 284 11.62 -36.82 14.57
C LYS A 284 10.49 -35.81 14.39
N ASN A 285 9.25 -36.20 14.70
CA ASN A 285 8.09 -35.37 14.45
C ASN A 285 8.13 -34.07 15.25
N GLU A 286 8.57 -34.11 16.51
CA GLU A 286 8.74 -32.92 17.35
C GLU A 286 9.72 -31.91 16.72
N ILE A 287 10.88 -32.38 16.27
CA ILE A 287 11.89 -31.56 15.59
C ILE A 287 11.31 -30.93 14.32
N PHE A 288 10.59 -31.74 13.53
CA PHE A 288 9.93 -31.27 12.32
C PHE A 288 8.88 -30.20 12.62
N GLN A 289 8.00 -30.41 13.59
CA GLN A 289 6.93 -29.48 13.96
C GLN A 289 7.47 -28.15 14.48
N ARG A 290 8.54 -28.17 15.29
CA ARG A 290 9.22 -26.95 15.78
C ARG A 290 9.83 -26.14 14.63
N LEU A 291 10.57 -26.79 13.73
CA LEU A 291 11.15 -26.15 12.54
C LEU A 291 10.07 -25.69 11.55
N MET A 292 8.98 -26.45 11.41
CA MET A 292 7.83 -26.11 10.59
C MET A 292 7.15 -24.84 11.10
N PHE A 293 6.89 -24.74 12.41
CA PHE A 293 6.34 -23.54 13.03
C PHE A 293 7.27 -22.33 12.82
N SER A 294 8.57 -22.50 13.06
CA SER A 294 9.58 -21.46 12.82
C SER A 294 9.59 -20.97 11.37
N LEU A 295 9.52 -21.87 10.39
CA LEU A 295 9.50 -21.53 8.97
C LEU A 295 8.19 -20.84 8.55
N CYS A 296 7.05 -21.25 9.10
CA CYS A 296 5.78 -20.55 8.92
C CYS A 296 5.81 -19.14 9.52
N PHE A 297 6.46 -18.97 10.68
CA PHE A 297 6.65 -17.66 11.29
C PHE A 297 7.56 -16.77 10.45
N PHE A 298 8.67 -17.32 9.94
CA PHE A 298 9.54 -16.62 9.00
C PHE A 298 8.77 -16.14 7.76
N HIS A 299 7.93 -17.01 7.16
CA HIS A 299 7.09 -16.65 6.01
C HIS A 299 6.13 -15.50 6.33
N ALA A 300 5.43 -15.57 7.46
CA ALA A 300 4.55 -14.50 7.92
C ALA A 300 5.33 -13.20 8.17
N LEU A 301 6.54 -13.30 8.76
CA LEU A 301 7.40 -12.16 9.06
C LEU A 301 7.81 -11.42 7.79
N ILE A 302 8.33 -12.12 6.78
CA ILE A 302 8.81 -11.48 5.54
C ILE A 302 7.67 -10.88 4.71
N GLN A 303 6.47 -11.47 4.77
CA GLN A 303 5.26 -10.94 4.12
C GLN A 303 4.82 -9.64 4.77
N GLU A 304 4.69 -9.62 6.10
CA GLU A 304 4.29 -8.41 6.85
C GLU A 304 5.33 -7.30 6.76
N ARG A 305 6.62 -7.66 6.64
CA ARG A 305 7.72 -6.71 6.49
C ARG A 305 7.54 -5.78 5.28
N LYS A 306 6.79 -6.20 4.26
CA LYS A 306 6.42 -5.39 3.09
C LYS A 306 5.61 -4.14 3.44
N GLN A 307 4.86 -4.16 4.54
CA GLN A 307 4.04 -3.02 4.97
C GLN A 307 4.89 -1.81 5.38
N PHE A 308 6.17 -2.00 5.71
CA PHE A 308 7.08 -0.92 6.08
C PHE A 308 7.75 -0.22 4.88
N GLY A 309 7.32 -0.54 3.65
CA GLY A 309 7.85 0.06 2.43
C GLY A 309 9.36 -0.16 2.30
N PRO A 310 10.13 0.85 1.85
CA PRO A 310 11.58 0.76 1.65
C PRO A 310 12.39 0.39 2.90
N ILE A 311 11.86 0.63 4.10
CA ILE A 311 12.53 0.24 5.36
C ILE A 311 12.43 -1.27 5.59
N GLY A 312 11.34 -1.87 5.10
CA GLY A 312 11.15 -3.32 5.13
C GLY A 312 11.94 -4.03 4.04
N TRP A 313 11.69 -3.65 2.80
CA TRP A 313 12.34 -4.16 1.59
C TRP A 313 12.55 -3.02 0.60
N ASN A 314 13.73 -2.92 -0.01
CA ASN A 314 13.98 -1.88 -1.03
C ASN A 314 13.01 -2.04 -2.21
N ILE A 315 12.70 -3.28 -2.58
CA ILE A 315 11.75 -3.63 -3.65
C ILE A 315 10.59 -4.44 -3.05
N PRO A 316 9.32 -4.14 -3.39
CA PRO A 316 8.16 -4.82 -2.83
C PRO A 316 7.96 -6.23 -3.42
N TYR A 317 8.78 -7.20 -2.99
CA TYR A 317 8.67 -8.60 -3.43
C TYR A 317 7.31 -9.22 -3.07
N GLY A 318 6.87 -10.19 -3.88
CA GLY A 318 5.70 -11.02 -3.58
C GLY A 318 6.17 -12.41 -3.16
N PHE A 319 6.16 -12.69 -1.86
CA PHE A 319 6.42 -14.02 -1.32
C PHE A 319 5.10 -14.81 -1.28
N ASN A 320 5.08 -15.96 -1.96
CA ASN A 320 3.87 -16.73 -2.20
C ASN A 320 3.78 -17.95 -1.30
N GLU A 321 2.57 -18.48 -1.12
CA GLU A 321 2.35 -19.78 -0.44
C GLU A 321 3.08 -20.94 -1.13
N SER A 322 3.33 -20.84 -2.44
CA SER A 322 4.12 -21.85 -3.17
C SER A 322 5.54 -21.97 -2.62
N ASP A 323 6.14 -20.85 -2.23
CA ASP A 323 7.51 -20.81 -1.72
C ASP A 323 7.57 -21.47 -0.33
N LEU A 324 6.57 -21.19 0.51
CA LEU A 324 6.40 -21.87 1.79
C LEU A 324 6.17 -23.37 1.60
N ARG A 325 5.25 -23.77 0.72
CA ARG A 325 4.92 -25.18 0.47
C ARG A 325 6.14 -26.00 0.03
N ILE A 326 6.92 -25.48 -0.92
CA ILE A 326 8.14 -26.15 -1.38
C ILE A 326 9.16 -26.24 -0.24
N SER A 327 9.34 -25.15 0.52
CA SER A 327 10.28 -25.11 1.64
C SER A 327 9.89 -26.12 2.74
N LEU A 328 8.60 -26.27 3.04
CA LEU A 328 8.08 -27.25 4.00
C LEU A 328 8.27 -28.69 3.54
N GLN A 329 8.02 -28.97 2.24
CA GLN A 329 8.25 -30.30 1.67
C GLN A 329 9.74 -30.66 1.69
N GLN A 330 10.61 -29.72 1.33
CA GLN A 330 12.06 -29.91 1.41
C GLN A 330 12.52 -30.12 2.86
N LEU A 331 11.98 -29.34 3.81
CA LEU A 331 12.26 -29.52 5.23
C LEU A 331 11.91 -30.95 5.70
N GLN A 332 10.73 -31.45 5.33
CA GLN A 332 10.31 -32.81 5.64
C GLN A 332 11.25 -33.85 5.03
N MET A 333 11.66 -33.66 3.76
CA MET A 333 12.61 -34.55 3.10
C MET A 333 13.96 -34.58 3.85
N PHE A 334 14.52 -33.43 4.21
CA PHE A 334 15.79 -33.36 4.92
C PHE A 334 15.74 -34.00 6.31
N VAL A 335 14.66 -33.77 7.08
CA VAL A 335 14.52 -34.36 8.43
C VAL A 335 14.38 -35.89 8.36
N ASN A 336 13.71 -36.41 7.33
CA ASN A 336 13.53 -37.85 7.13
C ASN A 336 14.79 -38.55 6.60
N GLU A 337 15.52 -37.94 5.67
CA GLU A 337 16.69 -38.56 5.04
C GLU A 337 17.95 -38.55 5.93
N TYR A 338 18.19 -37.49 6.69
CA TYR A 338 19.44 -37.30 7.44
C TYR A 338 19.25 -37.57 8.93
N GLN A 339 20.22 -38.21 9.60
CA GLN A 339 20.15 -38.45 11.05
C GLN A 339 20.15 -37.14 11.84
N GLU A 340 21.05 -36.21 11.48
CA GLU A 340 21.12 -34.85 12.01
C GLU A 340 20.53 -33.87 11.00
N VAL A 341 19.89 -32.80 11.48
CA VAL A 341 19.24 -31.79 10.63
C VAL A 341 20.31 -30.97 9.89
N PRO A 342 20.35 -30.98 8.53
CA PRO A 342 21.38 -30.27 7.77
C PRO A 342 21.01 -28.78 7.64
N PHE A 343 21.25 -27.98 8.69
CA PHE A 343 20.88 -26.56 8.72
C PHE A 343 21.48 -25.75 7.57
N GLU A 344 22.75 -25.97 7.20
CA GLU A 344 23.36 -25.26 6.08
C GLU A 344 22.62 -25.50 4.76
N ALA A 345 22.20 -26.75 4.49
CA ALA A 345 21.46 -27.10 3.29
C ALA A 345 20.04 -26.52 3.32
N ILE A 346 19.36 -26.56 4.48
CA ILE A 346 18.01 -26.00 4.64
C ILE A 346 18.04 -24.48 4.46
N THR A 347 19.00 -23.79 5.08
CA THR A 347 19.18 -22.34 4.97
C THR A 347 19.52 -21.94 3.54
N TYR A 348 20.38 -22.69 2.85
CA TYR A 348 20.69 -22.43 1.44
C TYR A 348 19.46 -22.66 0.54
N MET A 349 18.76 -23.78 0.67
CA MET A 349 17.59 -24.08 -0.16
C MET A 349 16.44 -23.08 0.08
N THR A 350 16.18 -22.74 1.33
CA THR A 350 15.12 -21.79 1.69
C THR A 350 15.53 -20.37 1.32
N GLY A 351 16.70 -19.93 1.75
CA GLY A 351 17.17 -18.55 1.64
C GLY A 351 17.68 -18.16 0.26
N GLU A 352 18.42 -19.02 -0.43
CA GLU A 352 19.03 -18.71 -1.73
C GLU A 352 18.16 -19.17 -2.90
N CYS A 353 17.57 -20.37 -2.82
CA CYS A 353 16.81 -20.95 -3.94
C CYS A 353 15.33 -20.54 -3.92
N ASN A 354 14.61 -20.82 -2.82
CA ASN A 354 13.16 -20.65 -2.77
C ASN A 354 12.76 -19.18 -2.64
N TYR A 355 13.18 -18.52 -1.56
CA TYR A 355 12.87 -17.10 -1.32
C TYR A 355 13.87 -16.17 -2.02
N GLY A 356 15.17 -16.50 -1.98
CA GLY A 356 16.23 -15.71 -2.61
C GLY A 356 16.12 -15.61 -4.13
N GLY A 357 15.51 -16.62 -4.78
CA GLY A 357 15.21 -16.58 -6.23
C GLY A 357 14.27 -15.44 -6.62
N ARG A 358 13.53 -14.86 -5.68
CA ARG A 358 12.65 -13.69 -5.90
C ARG A 358 13.32 -12.36 -5.62
N VAL A 359 14.40 -12.37 -4.82
CA VAL A 359 15.05 -11.17 -4.34
C VAL A 359 16.13 -10.76 -5.33
N THR A 360 15.97 -9.57 -5.90
CA THR A 360 16.86 -9.06 -6.96
C THR A 360 17.96 -8.16 -6.42
N ASP A 361 17.73 -7.49 -5.28
CA ASP A 361 18.70 -6.59 -4.66
C ASP A 361 19.60 -7.34 -3.66
N ASP A 362 20.92 -7.09 -3.72
CA ASP A 362 21.90 -7.80 -2.88
C ASP A 362 21.77 -7.44 -1.39
N TRP A 363 21.33 -6.22 -1.06
CA TRP A 363 21.13 -5.79 0.32
C TRP A 363 19.88 -6.41 0.91
N ASP A 364 18.79 -6.46 0.14
CA ASP A 364 17.59 -7.22 0.51
C ASP A 364 17.92 -8.70 0.68
N ARG A 365 18.73 -9.30 -0.20
CA ARG A 365 19.14 -10.71 -0.11
C ARG A 365 19.89 -10.98 1.19
N ARG A 366 20.84 -10.11 1.55
CA ARG A 366 21.54 -10.18 2.84
C ARG A 366 20.59 -10.06 4.03
N CYS A 367 19.62 -9.15 3.96
CA CYS A 367 18.61 -9.01 5.01
C CYS A 367 17.76 -10.28 5.16
N LEU A 368 17.30 -10.87 4.06
CA LEU A 368 16.54 -12.11 4.04
C LEU A 368 17.31 -13.25 4.72
N LEU A 369 18.58 -13.45 4.36
CA LEU A 369 19.42 -14.50 4.94
C LEU A 369 19.71 -14.27 6.43
N THR A 370 19.90 -13.00 6.82
CA THR A 370 20.12 -12.64 8.24
C THR A 370 18.87 -12.95 9.07
N LEU A 371 17.67 -12.63 8.56
CA LEU A 371 16.43 -12.99 9.22
C LEU A 371 16.28 -14.52 9.29
N LEU A 372 16.53 -15.23 8.18
CA LEU A 372 16.37 -16.68 8.14
C LEU A 372 17.28 -17.40 9.16
N ALA A 373 18.46 -16.87 9.46
CA ALA A 373 19.37 -17.44 10.46
C ALA A 373 18.75 -17.52 11.87
N ASP A 374 17.86 -16.58 12.22
CA ASP A 374 17.13 -16.60 13.49
C ASP A 374 16.03 -17.69 13.51
N PHE A 375 15.55 -18.12 12.35
CA PHE A 375 14.48 -19.13 12.19
C PHE A 375 14.97 -20.52 11.76
N CYS A 376 16.26 -20.67 11.44
CA CYS A 376 16.87 -21.92 11.00
C CYS A 376 18.21 -22.14 11.73
N ASN A 377 18.14 -22.50 13.01
CA ASN A 377 19.29 -22.77 13.88
C ASN A 377 19.04 -23.97 14.80
N SER A 378 20.12 -24.50 15.41
CA SER A 378 20.05 -25.62 16.34
C SER A 378 19.34 -25.25 17.66
N SER A 379 19.40 -23.98 18.09
CA SER A 379 18.74 -23.50 19.30
C SER A 379 17.22 -23.70 19.27
N ILE A 380 16.57 -23.64 18.10
CA ILE A 380 15.14 -23.93 17.96
C ILE A 380 14.80 -25.37 18.37
N ILE A 381 15.74 -26.31 18.23
CA ILE A 381 15.57 -27.71 18.64
C ILE A 381 15.96 -27.88 20.11
N GLU A 382 17.07 -27.28 20.53
CA GLU A 382 17.68 -27.51 21.85
C GLU A 382 17.02 -26.74 23.00
N GLU A 383 16.49 -25.53 22.75
CA GLU A 383 15.96 -24.66 23.79
C GLU A 383 14.44 -24.82 23.94
N GLU A 384 13.97 -25.21 25.13
CA GLU A 384 12.54 -25.16 25.49
C GLU A 384 12.06 -23.69 25.48
N GLY A 385 10.95 -23.42 24.78
CA GLY A 385 10.37 -22.08 24.68
C GLY A 385 11.22 -21.06 23.90
N TYR A 386 12.01 -21.48 22.90
CA TYR A 386 12.81 -20.59 22.06
C TYR A 386 12.01 -19.36 21.59
N SER A 387 12.51 -18.16 21.89
CA SER A 387 11.82 -16.94 21.54
C SER A 387 12.18 -16.47 20.14
N LEU A 388 11.16 -16.37 19.29
CA LEU A 388 11.23 -15.88 17.92
C LEU A 388 11.24 -14.34 17.84
N SER A 389 11.11 -13.66 18.98
CA SER A 389 11.08 -12.20 19.06
C SER A 389 11.95 -11.71 20.21
N PRO A 390 12.65 -10.57 20.08
CA PRO A 390 13.41 -9.98 21.19
C PRO A 390 12.58 -9.72 22.46
N ASP A 391 11.27 -9.51 22.31
CA ASP A 391 10.34 -9.18 23.40
C ASP A 391 9.87 -10.39 24.21
N GLY A 392 10.24 -11.63 23.84
CA GLY A 392 9.82 -12.84 24.54
C GLY A 392 8.35 -13.25 24.35
N LYS A 393 7.56 -12.48 23.58
CA LYS A 393 6.11 -12.68 23.42
C LYS A 393 5.75 -13.75 22.40
N TYR A 394 6.63 -13.98 21.43
CA TYR A 394 6.48 -15.00 20.41
C TYR A 394 7.49 -16.10 20.69
N THR A 395 6.98 -17.29 20.99
CA THR A 395 7.77 -18.49 21.28
C THR A 395 7.33 -19.62 20.39
N VAL A 396 8.22 -20.58 20.19
CA VAL A 396 7.87 -21.86 19.55
C VAL A 396 6.97 -22.65 20.51
N PRO A 397 5.81 -23.18 20.07
CA PRO A 397 4.96 -24.02 20.90
C PRO A 397 5.69 -25.30 21.34
N GLU A 398 5.47 -25.72 22.58
CA GLU A 398 5.97 -26.98 23.15
C GLU A 398 4.99 -28.15 22.94
N THR A 399 3.98 -27.95 22.09
CA THR A 399 2.87 -28.90 21.89
C THR A 399 2.95 -29.57 20.54
N ASP A 400 2.74 -30.90 20.54
CA ASP A 400 2.77 -31.71 19.32
C ASP A 400 1.39 -31.80 18.63
N SER A 401 0.34 -31.29 19.30
CA SER A 401 -1.04 -31.36 18.82
C SER A 401 -1.35 -30.19 17.88
N TYR A 402 -1.86 -30.52 16.69
CA TYR A 402 -2.29 -29.54 15.70
C TYR A 402 -3.34 -28.55 16.26
N GLU A 403 -4.29 -29.03 17.07
CA GLU A 403 -5.34 -28.19 17.65
C GLU A 403 -4.79 -27.21 18.69
N GLU A 404 -3.82 -27.64 19.50
CA GLU A 404 -3.19 -26.80 20.52
C GLU A 404 -2.29 -25.73 19.88
N ILE A 405 -1.61 -26.04 18.78
CA ILE A 405 -0.86 -25.04 18.00
C ILE A 405 -1.81 -23.99 17.43
N LEU A 406 -2.98 -24.38 16.91
CA LEU A 406 -3.98 -23.43 16.43
C LEU A 406 -4.53 -22.54 17.56
N GLU A 407 -4.77 -23.09 18.75
CA GLU A 407 -5.18 -22.32 19.92
C GLU A 407 -4.08 -21.36 20.37
N PHE A 408 -2.82 -21.80 20.37
CA PHE A 408 -1.67 -20.95 20.65
C PHE A 408 -1.59 -19.75 19.69
N ILE A 409 -1.70 -20.00 18.37
CA ILE A 409 -1.76 -18.93 17.37
C ILE A 409 -2.99 -18.03 17.60
N GLY A 410 -4.11 -18.62 17.99
CA GLY A 410 -5.33 -17.92 18.40
C GLY A 410 -5.15 -16.96 19.57
N ASN A 411 -4.21 -17.23 20.47
CA ASN A 411 -3.90 -16.41 21.64
C ASN A 411 -2.85 -15.31 21.37
N LEU A 412 -2.20 -15.31 20.20
CA LEU A 412 -1.23 -14.27 19.84
C LEU A 412 -1.88 -12.87 19.75
N PRO A 413 -1.13 -11.80 20.09
CA PRO A 413 -1.64 -10.44 20.06
C PRO A 413 -1.94 -9.99 18.61
N SER A 414 -3.07 -9.32 18.43
CA SER A 414 -3.48 -8.80 17.12
C SER A 414 -2.63 -7.61 16.65
N SER A 415 -2.21 -6.74 17.58
CA SER A 415 -1.28 -5.65 17.31
C SER A 415 0.16 -6.12 17.52
N GLN A 416 1.02 -5.83 16.55
CA GLN A 416 2.38 -6.33 16.49
C GLN A 416 3.36 -5.19 16.69
N HIS A 417 4.36 -5.44 17.53
CA HIS A 417 5.42 -4.48 17.78
C HIS A 417 6.51 -4.60 16.69
N PRO A 418 7.09 -3.50 16.18
CA PRO A 418 8.16 -3.55 15.18
C PRO A 418 9.36 -4.39 15.57
N GLY A 419 9.60 -4.56 16.87
CA GLY A 419 10.67 -5.42 17.41
C GLY A 419 10.57 -6.88 16.93
N VAL A 420 9.37 -7.39 16.66
CA VAL A 420 9.16 -8.75 16.13
C VAL A 420 9.73 -8.89 14.72
N PHE A 421 9.78 -7.81 13.95
CA PHE A 421 10.39 -7.76 12.63
C PHE A 421 11.89 -7.39 12.70
N GLY A 422 12.49 -7.30 13.88
CA GLY A 422 13.86 -6.81 14.05
C GLY A 422 14.02 -5.32 13.71
N MET A 423 12.95 -4.53 13.88
CA MET A 423 12.91 -3.10 13.57
C MET A 423 12.73 -2.24 14.82
N HIS A 424 13.14 -0.97 14.72
CA HIS A 424 12.93 0.03 15.77
C HIS A 424 11.49 0.55 15.77
N GLU A 425 10.98 1.00 16.93
CA GLU A 425 9.60 1.51 17.10
C GLU A 425 9.25 2.66 16.14
N ASN A 426 10.24 3.49 15.77
CA ASN A 426 10.07 4.62 14.84
C ASN A 426 9.59 4.21 13.44
N VAL A 427 9.75 2.94 13.07
CA VAL A 427 9.29 2.46 11.75
C VAL A 427 7.76 2.47 11.68
N ASP A 428 7.07 2.26 12.81
CA ASP A 428 5.61 2.39 12.85
C ASP A 428 5.14 3.79 12.48
N ILE A 429 5.84 4.83 12.96
CA ILE A 429 5.50 6.23 12.62
C ILE A 429 5.57 6.44 11.11
N THR A 430 6.57 5.86 10.44
CA THR A 430 6.74 5.99 8.99
C THR A 430 5.64 5.24 8.24
N ARG A 431 5.33 4.01 8.66
CA ARG A 431 4.25 3.20 8.08
C ARG A 431 2.90 3.89 8.23
N GLU A 432 2.56 4.29 9.45
CA GLU A 432 1.30 4.97 9.77
C GLU A 432 1.18 6.29 8.99
N LEU A 433 2.26 7.06 8.87
CA LEU A 433 2.28 8.28 8.05
C LEU A 433 2.04 7.99 6.56
N GLN A 434 2.61 6.90 6.02
CA GLN A 434 2.37 6.49 4.63
C GLN A 434 0.93 6.05 4.41
N GLU A 435 0.35 5.29 5.34
CA GLU A 435 -1.05 4.87 5.30
C GLU A 435 -2.01 6.05 5.38
N SER A 436 -1.76 6.99 6.31
CA SER A 436 -2.54 8.23 6.43
C SER A 436 -2.48 9.06 5.16
N ARG A 437 -1.30 9.24 4.55
CA ARG A 437 -1.18 9.95 3.26
C ARG A 437 -1.95 9.22 2.16
N ARG A 438 -1.78 7.91 2.02
CA ARG A 438 -2.51 7.10 1.03
C ARG A 438 -4.02 7.23 1.18
N LEU A 439 -4.52 7.26 2.41
CA LEU A 439 -5.94 7.46 2.70
C LEU A 439 -6.40 8.85 2.25
N LEU A 440 -5.70 9.91 2.67
CA LEU A 440 -6.05 11.29 2.33
C LEU A 440 -6.00 11.53 0.81
N ASP A 441 -4.97 11.03 0.14
CA ASP A 441 -4.81 11.12 -1.32
C ASP A 441 -5.94 10.37 -2.04
N SER A 442 -6.33 9.19 -1.55
CA SER A 442 -7.45 8.42 -2.12
C SER A 442 -8.77 9.16 -1.96
N ILE A 443 -9.02 9.78 -0.80
CA ILE A 443 -10.23 10.60 -0.58
C ILE A 443 -10.21 11.83 -1.50
N LEU A 444 -9.06 12.48 -1.65
CA LEU A 444 -8.90 13.64 -2.52
C LEU A 444 -9.24 13.31 -3.98
N LEU A 445 -8.88 12.11 -4.46
CA LEU A 445 -9.26 11.62 -5.79
C LEU A 445 -10.78 11.42 -5.94
N THR A 446 -11.49 11.07 -4.86
CA THR A 446 -12.94 10.82 -4.89
C THR A 446 -13.81 12.07 -4.79
N GLU A 447 -13.32 13.15 -4.17
CA GLU A 447 -14.05 14.43 -4.07
C GLU A 447 -14.34 15.06 -5.45
N GLY A 448 -13.63 14.60 -6.48
CA GLY A 448 -13.76 15.07 -7.85
C GLY A 448 -13.18 16.47 -8.02
N THR A 449 -12.58 16.73 -9.18
CA THR A 449 -12.28 18.08 -9.67
C THR A 449 -13.57 18.79 -10.08
N GLY A 450 -14.57 18.81 -9.18
CA GLY A 450 -15.79 19.55 -9.38
C GLY A 450 -15.41 21.01 -9.61
N THR A 451 -15.65 21.50 -10.82
CA THR A 451 -15.49 22.89 -11.24
C THR A 451 -16.13 23.78 -10.18
N SER A 452 -15.30 24.26 -9.26
CA SER A 452 -15.71 25.22 -8.27
C SER A 452 -16.02 26.47 -9.08
N LYS A 453 -17.26 26.96 -9.04
CA LYS A 453 -17.74 28.18 -9.72
C LYS A 453 -17.07 29.48 -9.20
N ASP A 454 -15.89 29.36 -8.60
CA ASP A 454 -15.13 30.41 -7.95
C ASP A 454 -13.76 30.57 -8.62
N GLY A 455 -13.73 30.54 -9.96
CA GLY A 455 -12.49 30.60 -10.75
C GLY A 455 -11.61 31.81 -10.40
N GLY A 456 -12.21 32.93 -10.00
CA GLY A 456 -11.47 34.14 -9.64
C GLY A 456 -10.59 33.99 -8.39
N THR A 457 -11.03 33.25 -7.36
CA THR A 457 -10.22 33.06 -6.14
C THR A 457 -9.10 32.05 -6.35
N THR A 458 -9.36 30.98 -7.11
CA THR A 458 -8.35 29.99 -7.49
C THR A 458 -7.28 30.56 -8.40
N ASP A 459 -7.64 31.46 -9.32
CA ASP A 459 -6.73 32.11 -10.26
C ASP A 459 -5.77 33.07 -9.54
N HIS A 460 -6.27 33.80 -8.54
CA HIS A 460 -5.44 34.65 -7.68
C HIS A 460 -4.47 33.80 -6.84
N GLN A 461 -4.95 32.73 -6.21
CA GLN A 461 -4.11 31.81 -5.44
C GLN A 461 -3.00 31.19 -6.30
N LEU A 462 -3.32 30.71 -7.51
CA LEU A 462 -2.35 30.17 -8.45
C LEU A 462 -1.29 31.19 -8.84
N THR A 463 -1.69 32.45 -9.05
CA THR A 463 -0.77 33.53 -9.41
C THR A 463 0.17 33.85 -8.26
N ASP A 464 -0.35 33.90 -7.03
CA ASP A 464 0.43 34.20 -5.82
C ASP A 464 1.45 33.09 -5.55
N VAL A 465 1.02 31.82 -5.59
CA VAL A 465 1.90 30.65 -5.45
C VAL A 465 2.97 30.63 -6.53
N ALA A 466 2.60 30.85 -7.79
CA ALA A 466 3.57 30.89 -8.89
C ALA A 466 4.59 32.03 -8.72
N THR A 467 4.15 33.20 -8.22
CA THR A 467 5.04 34.35 -7.97
C THR A 467 6.01 34.07 -6.82
N ASP A 468 5.53 33.45 -5.74
CA ASP A 468 6.37 33.06 -4.60
C ASP A 468 7.44 32.05 -5.00
N ILE A 469 7.06 31.01 -5.75
CA ILE A 469 8.00 30.00 -6.26
C ILE A 469 9.04 30.69 -7.19
N LEU A 470 8.60 31.55 -8.11
CA LEU A 470 9.50 32.28 -9.01
C LEU A 470 10.49 33.18 -8.25
N ALA A 471 10.08 33.79 -7.13
CA ALA A 471 10.93 34.63 -6.30
C ALA A 471 12.00 33.82 -5.54
N LYS A 472 11.70 32.57 -5.18
CA LYS A 472 12.62 31.67 -4.44
C LYS A 472 13.57 30.89 -5.33
N LEU A 473 13.32 30.82 -6.64
CA LEU A 473 14.19 30.09 -7.57
C LEU A 473 15.57 30.76 -7.68
N PRO A 474 16.68 30.01 -7.49
CA PRO A 474 18.03 30.57 -7.62
C PRO A 474 18.29 31.04 -9.06
N PRO A 475 19.18 32.02 -9.28
CA PRO A 475 19.58 32.44 -10.63
C PRO A 475 20.27 31.31 -11.40
N ASN A 476 20.32 31.42 -12.73
CA ASN A 476 21.06 30.46 -13.55
C ASN A 476 22.56 30.54 -13.26
N PHE A 477 23.24 29.39 -13.35
CA PHE A 477 24.69 29.32 -13.30
C PHE A 477 25.30 29.97 -14.55
N ASP A 478 26.35 30.76 -14.36
CA ASP A 478 27.14 31.30 -15.47
C ASP A 478 28.06 30.21 -16.03
N MET A 479 27.71 29.73 -17.23
CA MET A 479 28.43 28.65 -17.90
C MET A 479 29.82 29.09 -18.39
N GLU A 480 30.00 30.37 -18.70
CA GLU A 480 31.27 30.91 -19.18
C GLU A 480 32.27 31.00 -18.03
N GLU A 481 31.84 31.56 -16.89
CA GLU A 481 32.67 31.61 -15.68
C GLU A 481 33.00 30.19 -15.16
N ALA A 482 32.01 29.29 -15.16
CA ALA A 482 32.20 27.91 -14.74
C ALA A 482 33.21 27.17 -15.62
N SER A 483 33.17 27.38 -16.94
CA SER A 483 34.09 26.73 -17.90
C SER A 483 35.52 27.26 -17.80
N ILE A 484 35.69 28.54 -17.45
CA ILE A 484 37.02 29.15 -17.23
C ILE A 484 37.61 28.66 -15.91
N LYS A 485 36.79 28.59 -14.85
CA LYS A 485 37.22 28.19 -13.51
C LYS A 485 37.48 26.68 -13.38
N TYR A 486 36.71 25.86 -14.10
CA TYR A 486 36.80 24.40 -14.11
C TYR A 486 37.01 23.89 -15.54
N PRO A 487 38.20 24.10 -16.13
CA PRO A 487 38.47 23.69 -17.50
C PRO A 487 38.51 22.16 -17.62
N VAL A 488 38.21 21.68 -18.83
CA VAL A 488 38.33 20.27 -19.19
C VAL A 488 39.80 19.86 -19.09
N ASN A 489 40.13 19.10 -18.05
CA ASN A 489 41.48 18.63 -17.80
C ASN A 489 41.46 17.10 -17.73
N TYR A 490 42.42 16.46 -18.41
CA TYR A 490 42.56 15.01 -18.39
C TYR A 490 42.82 14.47 -16.98
N ASN A 491 43.51 15.24 -16.14
CA ASN A 491 43.85 14.85 -14.77
C ASN A 491 42.71 15.07 -13.77
N GLU A 492 41.64 15.80 -14.14
CA GLU A 492 40.53 16.14 -13.23
C GLU A 492 39.18 16.07 -13.94
N SER A 493 38.65 14.86 -14.03
CA SER A 493 37.37 14.54 -14.70
C SER A 493 36.15 15.17 -14.03
N MET A 494 36.23 15.47 -12.72
CA MET A 494 35.13 16.08 -11.96
C MET A 494 34.76 17.48 -12.45
N ASN A 495 35.70 18.23 -13.02
CA ASN A 495 35.41 19.54 -13.63
C ASN A 495 34.39 19.43 -14.77
N THR A 496 34.52 18.36 -15.58
CA THR A 496 33.61 18.12 -16.70
C THR A 496 32.22 17.72 -16.20
N VAL A 497 32.16 16.88 -15.17
CA VAL A 497 30.88 16.49 -14.53
C VAL A 497 30.18 17.70 -13.93
N LEU A 498 30.91 18.56 -13.22
CA LEU A 498 30.35 19.77 -12.61
C LEU A 498 29.71 20.70 -13.65
N VAL A 499 30.43 20.98 -14.75
CA VAL A 499 29.91 21.85 -15.82
C VAL A 499 28.68 21.21 -16.49
N GLN A 500 28.69 19.89 -16.71
CA GLN A 500 27.51 19.18 -17.26
C GLN A 500 26.30 19.22 -16.33
N GLU A 501 26.51 19.03 -15.02
CA GLU A 501 25.44 19.13 -14.04
C GLU A 501 24.90 20.56 -13.95
N MET A 502 25.76 21.59 -13.98
CA MET A 502 25.31 22.99 -14.06
C MET A 502 24.46 23.27 -15.30
N GLU A 503 24.83 22.71 -16.46
CA GLU A 503 24.03 22.83 -17.69
C GLU A 503 22.65 22.16 -17.52
N ARG A 504 22.60 20.96 -16.93
CA ARG A 504 21.36 20.23 -16.66
C ARG A 504 20.46 21.00 -15.67
N PHE A 505 21.03 21.54 -14.59
CA PHE A 505 20.31 22.39 -13.64
C PHE A 505 19.78 23.66 -14.31
N ASN A 506 20.54 24.30 -15.19
CA ASN A 506 20.07 25.47 -15.92
C ASN A 506 18.87 25.14 -16.84
N LYS A 507 18.89 23.98 -17.51
CA LYS A 507 17.74 23.49 -18.31
C LYS A 507 16.51 23.26 -17.43
N LEU A 508 16.69 22.65 -16.25
CA LEU A 508 15.63 22.46 -15.26
C LEU A 508 15.04 23.80 -14.80
N LEU A 509 15.89 24.72 -14.34
CA LEU A 509 15.47 26.04 -13.86
C LEU A 509 14.77 26.86 -14.95
N HIS A 510 15.23 26.77 -16.19
CA HIS A 510 14.56 27.41 -17.33
C HIS A 510 13.16 26.83 -17.53
N THR A 511 13.03 25.50 -17.49
CA THR A 511 11.75 24.81 -17.69
C THR A 511 10.74 25.16 -16.59
N ILE A 512 11.16 25.18 -15.33
CA ILE A 512 10.32 25.58 -14.19
C ILE A 512 9.89 27.05 -14.33
N ARG A 513 10.83 27.97 -14.63
CA ARG A 513 10.47 29.38 -14.79
C ARG A 513 9.52 29.60 -15.95
N TYR A 514 9.78 28.96 -17.08
CA TYR A 514 8.95 29.08 -18.26
C TYR A 514 7.53 28.55 -17.98
N SER A 515 7.38 27.38 -17.37
CA SER A 515 6.06 26.80 -17.08
C SER A 515 5.24 27.67 -16.10
N LEU A 516 5.86 28.21 -15.05
CA LEU A 516 5.20 29.12 -14.11
C LEU A 516 4.82 30.46 -14.75
N GLN A 517 5.68 31.01 -15.62
CA GLN A 517 5.36 32.22 -16.38
C GLN A 517 4.22 32.00 -17.39
N GLN A 518 4.20 30.84 -18.06
CA GLN A 518 3.10 30.46 -18.95
C GLN A 518 1.80 30.27 -18.15
N LEU A 519 1.85 29.66 -16.97
CA LEU A 519 0.69 29.53 -16.09
C LEU A 519 0.12 30.90 -15.70
N GLN A 520 0.97 31.85 -15.30
CA GLN A 520 0.55 33.23 -15.02
C GLN A 520 -0.04 33.93 -16.26
N ALA A 521 0.49 33.65 -17.47
CA ALA A 521 -0.04 34.18 -18.72
C ALA A 521 -1.41 33.58 -19.07
N VAL A 522 -1.62 32.29 -18.79
CA VAL A 522 -2.92 31.61 -18.96
C VAL A 522 -3.96 32.21 -18.03
N VAL A 523 -3.63 32.41 -16.74
CA VAL A 523 -4.54 33.04 -15.76
C VAL A 523 -4.93 34.46 -16.21
N LYS A 524 -4.01 35.19 -16.85
CA LYS A 524 -4.28 36.52 -17.43
C LYS A 524 -5.03 36.48 -18.78
N GLY A 525 -5.33 35.29 -19.30
CA GLY A 525 -6.01 35.10 -20.59
C GLY A 525 -5.14 35.39 -21.82
N LEU A 526 -3.81 35.44 -21.67
CA LEU A 526 -2.86 35.75 -22.76
C LEU A 526 -2.43 34.50 -23.55
N VAL A 527 -2.52 33.32 -22.94
CA VAL A 527 -2.08 32.04 -23.49
C VAL A 527 -3.19 31.00 -23.30
N VAL A 528 -3.31 30.05 -24.23
CA VAL A 528 -4.32 28.97 -24.16
C VAL A 528 -3.86 27.90 -23.17
N MET A 529 -4.81 27.41 -22.36
CA MET A 529 -4.57 26.33 -21.41
C MET A 529 -4.24 25.02 -22.15
N SER A 530 -3.02 24.51 -21.96
CA SER A 530 -2.59 23.18 -22.44
C SER A 530 -2.81 22.11 -21.36
N SER A 531 -2.85 20.83 -21.75
CA SER A 531 -2.98 19.71 -20.79
C SER A 531 -1.91 19.73 -19.70
N ASP A 532 -0.68 20.11 -20.05
CA ASP A 532 0.46 20.10 -19.13
C ASP A 532 0.35 21.24 -18.11
N LEU A 533 -0.16 22.40 -18.55
CA LEU A 533 -0.44 23.54 -17.67
C LEU A 533 -1.66 23.29 -16.77
N GLU A 534 -2.64 22.52 -17.24
CA GLU A 534 -3.79 22.08 -16.43
C GLU A 534 -3.36 21.09 -15.35
N ALA A 535 -2.51 20.14 -15.69
CA ALA A 535 -1.91 19.24 -14.70
C ALA A 535 -1.05 20.02 -13.68
N LEU A 536 -0.23 20.97 -14.13
CA LEU A 536 0.55 21.85 -13.26
C LEU A 536 -0.33 22.66 -12.31
N ALA A 537 -1.38 23.32 -12.84
CA ALA A 537 -2.32 24.09 -12.04
C ALA A 537 -3.03 23.21 -11.00
N GLY A 538 -3.46 22.02 -11.42
CA GLY A 538 -4.08 21.03 -10.54
C GLY A 538 -3.15 20.63 -9.39
N SER A 539 -1.89 20.30 -9.69
CA SER A 539 -0.88 19.94 -8.68
C SER A 539 -0.55 21.08 -7.72
N LEU A 540 -0.42 22.31 -8.21
CA LEU A 540 -0.14 23.49 -7.37
C LEU A 540 -1.29 23.83 -6.42
N LEU A 541 -2.54 23.61 -6.84
CA LEU A 541 -3.72 23.83 -6.00
C LEU A 541 -3.86 22.81 -4.85
N ILE A 542 -3.19 21.66 -4.94
CA ILE A 542 -3.22 20.61 -3.93
C ILE A 542 -1.89 20.46 -3.18
N ASP A 543 -0.94 21.39 -3.36
CA ASP A 543 0.41 21.37 -2.76
C ASP A 543 1.21 20.09 -3.07
N VAL A 544 1.00 19.51 -4.26
CA VAL A 544 1.71 18.31 -4.72
C VAL A 544 2.74 18.71 -5.76
N CYS A 545 3.93 18.09 -5.69
CA CYS A 545 4.94 18.26 -6.73
C CYS A 545 4.38 17.79 -8.08
N PRO A 546 4.35 18.65 -9.11
CA PRO A 546 3.82 18.27 -10.41
C PRO A 546 4.60 17.08 -10.98
N PRO A 547 3.94 16.10 -11.62
CA PRO A 547 4.64 15.01 -12.28
C PRO A 547 5.60 15.59 -13.33
N CYS A 548 6.83 15.06 -13.38
CA CYS A 548 7.95 15.52 -14.21
C CYS A 548 7.74 15.29 -15.73
N GLY A 549 6.56 15.61 -16.27
CA GLY A 549 6.22 15.60 -17.70
C GLY A 549 6.61 16.89 -18.44
N LEU A 550 7.15 17.89 -17.73
CA LEU A 550 7.88 19.00 -18.36
C LEU A 550 9.18 18.43 -18.93
N GLN A 551 9.11 17.91 -20.16
CA GLN A 551 10.16 17.29 -20.97
C GLN A 551 11.58 17.58 -20.45
N PHE A 552 12.12 16.67 -19.65
CA PHE A 552 13.55 16.46 -19.64
C PHE A 552 13.84 15.66 -20.91
N PRO A 553 14.59 16.18 -21.89
CA PRO A 553 15.23 15.32 -22.86
C PRO A 553 16.28 14.51 -22.10
N THR A 554 15.84 13.43 -21.46
CA THR A 554 16.72 12.36 -20.97
C THR A 554 17.06 11.49 -22.15
N HIS A 555 17.81 12.01 -23.11
CA HIS A 555 18.75 11.25 -23.93
C HIS A 555 19.73 12.27 -24.57
N PRO A 556 21.04 11.93 -24.62
CA PRO A 556 22.05 12.76 -25.28
C PRO A 556 21.82 12.88 -26.79
#